data_AF-A0A2N2CAS8-F1
#
_entry.id   AF-A0A2N2CAS8-F1
#
_cell.length_a   1.000
_cell.length_b   1.000
_cell.length_c   1.000
_cell.angle_alpha   90.00
_cell.angle_beta   90.00
_cell.angle_gamma   90.00
#
_symmetry.space_group_name_H-M   'P 1'
#
loop_
_entity.id
_entity.type
_entity.pdbx_description
1 polymer ?
#
loop_
_entity_poly.entity_id
_entity_poly.type
_entity_poly.pdbx_seq_one_letter_code
_entity_poly.pdbx_strand_id
1 'polypeptide(L)'
;MTRDELYELMEDGNLGYACVYFNGDQGMHTDFMFQMTAKNIANFIGKYAYEADKIIMTDMCDSFICESVFGGFLMNCPDQVLCREIIPYLAAIQMGAVEAKDFPVATRAEMEELWHAEEEEVMRAEFRML
;
A
#
# COMPACT_ATOMS: atom_id res chain seq x y z
N MET A 1 -3.43 -4.63 -12.66
CA MET A 1 -3.62 -6.02 -12.18
C MET A 1 -4.86 -6.61 -12.84
N THR A 2 -4.96 -7.94 -12.91
CA THR A 2 -6.18 -8.64 -13.35
C THR A 2 -7.22 -8.72 -12.22
N ARG A 3 -8.48 -9.00 -12.54
CA ARG A 3 -9.56 -9.13 -11.55
C ARG A 3 -9.24 -10.19 -10.49
N ASP A 4 -8.68 -11.34 -10.89
CA ASP A 4 -8.31 -12.42 -9.96
C ASP A 4 -7.17 -11.99 -9.02
N GLU A 5 -6.13 -11.32 -9.54
CA GLU A 5 -5.02 -10.80 -8.73
C GLU A 5 -5.48 -9.74 -7.72
N LEU A 6 -6.49 -8.92 -8.07
CA LEU A 6 -7.07 -7.95 -7.15
C LEU A 6 -7.86 -8.64 -6.03
N TYR A 7 -8.57 -9.74 -6.33
CA TYR A 7 -9.23 -10.55 -5.31
C TYR A 7 -8.23 -11.18 -4.35
N GLU A 8 -7.18 -11.82 -4.88
CA GLU A 8 -6.11 -12.40 -4.07
C GLU A 8 -5.46 -11.36 -3.13
N LEU A 9 -5.32 -10.11 -3.58
CA LEU A 9 -4.80 -9.01 -2.76
C LEU A 9 -5.66 -8.74 -1.51
N MET A 10 -6.98 -8.96 -1.60
CA MET A 10 -7.96 -8.69 -0.55
C MET A 10 -8.17 -9.87 0.43
N GLU A 11 -7.84 -11.10 0.06
CA GLU A 11 -8.23 -12.31 0.81
C GLU A 11 -7.68 -12.36 2.24
N ASP A 12 -6.45 -11.90 2.47
CA ASP A 12 -5.76 -12.06 3.75
C ASP A 12 -6.14 -11.02 4.83
N GLY A 13 -7.06 -10.09 4.53
CA GLY A 13 -7.60 -9.13 5.51
C GLY A 13 -6.61 -8.09 6.04
N ASN A 14 -5.38 -8.04 5.53
CA ASN A 14 -4.34 -7.07 5.90
C ASN A 14 -4.10 -6.02 4.81
N LEU A 15 -5.12 -5.72 4.00
CA LEU A 15 -5.03 -4.67 3.00
C LEU A 15 -4.91 -3.31 3.69
N GLY A 16 -4.16 -2.40 3.09
CA GLY A 16 -4.11 -1.01 3.54
C GLY A 16 -3.76 -0.06 2.40
N TYR A 17 -3.79 1.23 2.71
CA TYR A 17 -3.45 2.30 1.78
C TYR A 17 -2.04 2.82 2.01
N ALA A 18 -1.37 3.20 0.93
CA ALA A 18 -0.16 3.99 0.93
C ALA A 18 -0.36 5.24 0.08
N CYS A 19 -0.48 6.39 0.73
CA CYS A 19 -0.53 7.71 0.10
C CYS A 19 0.91 8.17 -0.16
N VAL A 20 1.32 8.20 -1.43
CA VAL A 20 2.68 8.59 -1.83
C VAL A 20 2.68 10.01 -2.36
N TYR A 21 3.38 10.89 -1.66
CA TYR A 21 3.63 12.26 -2.08
C TYR A 21 4.96 12.31 -2.83
N PHE A 22 4.89 12.36 -4.16
CA PHE A 22 6.08 12.42 -5.00
C PHE A 22 6.70 13.81 -5.01
N ASN A 23 8.02 13.85 -5.17
CA ASN A 23 8.75 15.10 -5.24
C ASN A 23 8.30 15.93 -6.46
N GLY A 24 7.86 17.16 -6.21
CA GLY A 24 7.44 18.09 -7.25
C GLY A 24 5.93 18.07 -7.59
N ASP A 25 5.15 17.18 -6.98
CA ASP A 25 3.71 17.04 -7.24
C ASP A 25 2.82 18.08 -6.53
N GLN A 26 3.42 19.16 -6.00
CA GLN A 26 2.72 20.30 -5.37
C GLN A 26 1.75 19.89 -4.24
N GLY A 27 2.06 18.79 -3.54
CA GLY A 27 1.24 18.27 -2.44
C GLY A 27 0.12 17.32 -2.88
N MET A 28 0.03 16.98 -4.17
CA MET A 28 -0.77 15.85 -4.63
C MET A 28 -0.10 14.53 -4.21
N HIS A 29 -0.91 13.47 -4.12
CA HIS A 29 -0.44 12.13 -3.81
C HIS A 29 -1.10 11.11 -4.72
N THR A 30 -0.42 9.97 -4.88
CA THR A 30 -0.99 8.78 -5.52
C THR A 30 -1.27 7.73 -4.44
N ASP A 31 -2.47 7.18 -4.48
CA ASP A 31 -2.90 6.11 -3.57
C ASP A 31 -2.61 4.74 -4.15
N PHE A 32 -1.88 3.94 -3.38
CA PHE A 32 -1.62 2.54 -3.65
C PHE A 32 -2.25 1.67 -2.56
N MET A 33 -2.58 0.43 -2.92
CA MET A 33 -3.16 -0.55 -2.03
C MET A 33 -2.36 -1.85 -2.09
N PHE A 34 -2.02 -2.40 -0.94
CA PHE A 34 -1.32 -3.68 -0.83
C PHE A 34 -1.42 -4.26 0.58
N GLN A 35 -1.02 -5.53 0.74
CA GLN A 35 -1.00 -6.19 2.04
C GLN A 35 0.10 -5.60 2.96
N MET A 36 -0.29 -5.03 4.09
CA MET A 36 0.55 -4.30 5.06
C MET A 36 1.43 -5.22 5.93
N THR A 37 2.12 -6.17 5.30
CA THR A 37 3.15 -6.97 5.97
C THR A 37 4.43 -6.16 6.14
N ALA A 38 5.21 -6.43 7.19
CA ALA A 38 6.48 -5.75 7.44
C ALA A 38 7.43 -5.78 6.23
N LYS A 39 7.46 -6.91 5.52
CA LYS A 39 8.26 -7.08 4.31
C LYS A 39 7.77 -6.20 3.16
N ASN A 40 6.46 -6.16 2.89
CA ASN A 40 5.91 -5.35 1.80
C ASN A 40 6.11 -3.86 2.09
N ILE A 41 5.86 -3.42 3.31
CA ILE A 41 6.12 -2.04 3.75
C ILE A 41 7.58 -1.65 3.49
N ALA A 42 8.54 -2.49 3.89
CA ALA A 42 9.96 -2.21 3.66
C ALA A 42 10.31 -2.12 2.16
N ASN A 43 9.79 -3.02 1.34
CA ASN A 43 10.02 -3.00 -0.10
C ASN A 43 9.37 -1.77 -0.76
N PHE A 44 8.18 -1.38 -0.32
CA PHE A 44 7.49 -0.19 -0.81
C PHE A 44 8.24 1.10 -0.49
N ILE A 45 8.67 1.25 0.77
CA ILE A 45 9.51 2.38 1.20
C ILE A 45 10.80 2.41 0.37
N GLY A 46 11.47 1.27 0.22
CA GLY A 46 12.71 1.16 -0.53
C GLY A 46 12.55 1.54 -2.01
N LYS A 47 11.47 1.08 -2.65
CA LYS A 47 11.15 1.37 -4.05
C LYS A 47 11.03 2.87 -4.32
N TYR A 48 10.39 3.61 -3.42
CA TYR A 48 10.14 5.04 -3.59
C TYR A 48 11.06 5.93 -2.76
N ALA A 49 12.15 5.40 -2.21
CA ALA A 49 13.00 6.08 -1.23
C ALA A 49 13.53 7.44 -1.73
N TYR A 50 13.79 7.59 -3.04
CA TYR A 50 14.32 8.82 -3.64
C TYR A 50 13.34 9.54 -4.56
N GLU A 51 12.13 9.02 -4.71
CA GLU A 51 11.07 9.60 -5.55
C GLU A 51 9.98 10.27 -4.70
N ALA A 52 9.72 9.72 -3.51
CA ALA A 52 8.73 10.26 -2.58
C ALA A 52 9.36 11.22 -1.57
N ASP A 53 8.72 12.37 -1.38
CA ASP A 53 8.99 13.25 -0.23
C ASP A 53 8.48 12.61 1.06
N LYS A 54 7.33 11.94 0.95
CA LYS A 54 6.63 11.30 2.08
C LYS A 54 5.72 10.17 1.61
N ILE A 55 5.62 9.13 2.44
CA ILE A 55 4.67 8.03 2.29
C ILE A 55 3.92 7.89 3.61
N ILE A 56 2.59 7.95 3.57
CA ILE A 56 1.73 7.67 4.73
C ILE A 56 1.02 6.36 4.47
N MET A 57 1.09 5.43 5.43
CA MET A 57 0.41 4.14 5.34
C MET A 57 -0.66 4.00 6.43
N THR A 58 -1.84 3.54 6.02
CA THR A 58 -3.00 3.29 6.89
C THR A 58 -3.60 1.91 6.60
N ASP A 59 -4.36 1.37 7.55
CA ASP A 59 -5.23 0.23 7.29
C ASP A 59 -6.50 0.66 6.51
N MET A 60 -7.39 -0.29 6.19
CA MET A 60 -8.66 -0.01 5.51
C MET A 60 -9.63 0.86 6.33
N CYS A 61 -9.38 1.06 7.62
CA CYS A 61 -10.18 1.91 8.52
C CYS A 61 -9.52 3.27 8.76
N ASP A 62 -8.54 3.66 7.94
CA ASP A 62 -7.74 4.88 8.08
C ASP A 62 -6.95 4.98 9.41
N SER A 63 -6.70 3.84 10.06
CA SER A 63 -5.82 3.82 11.22
C SER A 63 -4.37 3.93 10.76
N PHE A 64 -3.64 4.89 11.33
CA PHE A 64 -2.25 5.13 10.98
C PHE A 64 -1.35 3.93 11.34
N ILE A 65 -0.63 3.40 10.35
CA ILE A 65 0.33 2.30 10.51
C ILE A 65 1.75 2.85 10.63
N CYS A 66 2.21 3.57 9.61
CA CYS A 66 3.53 4.18 9.63
C CYS A 66 3.70 5.30 8.59
N GLU A 67 4.79 6.04 8.74
CA GLU A 67 5.20 7.10 7.84
C GLU A 67 6.67 6.92 7.47
N SER A 68 6.97 7.07 6.18
CA SER A 68 8.33 7.21 5.68
C SER A 68 8.51 8.57 5.03
N VAL A 69 9.75 9.06 5.04
CA VAL A 69 10.16 10.30 4.36
C VAL A 69 11.26 10.03 3.35
N PHE A 70 11.61 11.06 2.58
CA PHE A 70 12.71 11.05 1.62
C PHE A 70 13.99 10.37 2.17
N GLY A 71 14.63 9.55 1.34
CA GLY A 71 15.73 8.66 1.73
C GLY A 71 15.25 7.30 2.27
N GLY A 72 13.94 7.06 2.29
CA GLY A 72 13.34 5.80 2.76
C GLY A 72 13.43 5.62 4.28
N PHE A 73 13.45 6.71 5.05
CA PHE A 73 13.52 6.63 6.51
C PHE A 73 12.15 6.42 7.12
N LEU A 74 11.99 5.33 7.89
CA LEU A 74 10.81 5.09 8.72
C LEU A 74 10.80 6.08 9.91
N MET A 75 9.99 7.13 9.82
CA MET A 75 9.96 8.21 10.80
C MET A 75 9.04 7.91 11.97
N ASN A 76 7.84 7.43 11.68
CA ASN A 76 6.83 7.14 12.68
C ASN A 76 6.24 5.75 12.43
N CYS A 77 6.19 4.92 13.47
CA CYS A 77 5.50 3.64 13.47
C CYS A 77 5.06 3.37 14.91
N PRO A 78 3.78 3.58 15.26
CA PRO A 78 3.33 3.47 16.65
C PRO A 78 3.49 2.06 17.20
N ASP A 79 3.20 1.05 16.37
CA ASP A 79 3.41 -0.35 16.71
C ASP A 79 4.91 -0.69 16.69
N GLN A 80 5.48 -0.83 17.89
CA GLN A 80 6.90 -1.13 18.06
C GLN A 80 7.27 -2.56 17.68
N VAL A 81 6.32 -3.51 17.66
CA VAL A 81 6.57 -4.87 17.18
C VAL A 81 6.73 -4.83 15.68
N LEU A 82 5.75 -4.23 14.97
CA LEU A 82 5.82 -4.05 13.52
C LEU A 82 7.07 -3.27 13.09
N CYS A 83 7.40 -2.18 13.80
CA CYS A 83 8.61 -1.39 13.54
C CYS A 83 9.88 -2.27 13.57
N ARG A 84 10.03 -3.12 14.58
CA ARG A 84 11.16 -4.06 14.70
C ARG A 84 11.19 -5.12 13.61
N GLU A 85 10.05 -5.48 13.05
CA GLU A 85 9.96 -6.42 11.93
C GLU A 85 10.29 -5.76 10.59
N ILE A 86 9.94 -4.49 10.39
CA ILE A 86 10.24 -3.72 9.17
C ILE A 86 11.75 -3.43 9.05
N ILE A 87 12.37 -2.99 10.16
CA ILE A 87 13.76 -2.47 10.17
C ILE A 87 14.77 -3.40 9.48
N PRO A 88 14.82 -4.72 9.75
CA PRO A 88 15.81 -5.61 9.13
C PRO A 88 15.70 -5.66 7.59
N TYR A 89 14.48 -5.67 7.05
CA TYR A 89 14.27 -5.65 5.60
C TYR A 89 14.67 -4.30 5.00
N LEU A 90 14.22 -3.21 5.63
CA LEU A 90 14.48 -1.86 5.14
C LEU A 90 15.97 -1.50 5.21
N ALA A 91 16.66 -1.86 6.29
CA ALA A 91 18.09 -1.62 6.45
C ALA A 91 18.91 -2.35 5.37
N ALA A 92 18.54 -3.58 5.02
CA ALA A 92 19.21 -4.31 3.94
C ALA A 92 19.08 -3.60 2.58
N ILE A 93 17.90 -3.00 2.32
CA ILE A 93 17.65 -2.20 1.11
C ILE A 93 18.47 -0.91 1.14
N GLN A 94 18.41 -0.16 2.25
CA GLN A 94 19.13 1.11 2.41
C GLN A 94 20.66 0.97 2.33
N MET A 95 21.21 -0.18 2.76
CA MET A 95 22.64 -0.48 2.64
C MET A 95 23.04 -0.97 1.23
N GLY A 96 22.07 -1.14 0.31
CA GLY A 96 22.32 -1.71 -1.02
C GLY A 96 22.71 -3.19 -0.99
N ALA A 97 22.46 -3.89 0.12
CA ALA A 97 22.74 -5.32 0.23
C ALA A 97 21.72 -6.15 -0.56
N VAL A 98 20.50 -5.64 -0.70
CA VAL A 98 19.42 -6.20 -1.53
C VAL A 98 18.67 -5.06 -2.20
N GLU A 99 18.13 -5.30 -3.40
CA GLU A 99 17.20 -4.38 -4.04
C GLU A 99 15.78 -4.53 -3.47
N ALA A 100 15.00 -3.46 -3.54
CA ALA A 100 13.57 -3.52 -3.26
C ALA A 100 12.89 -4.49 -4.24
N LYS A 101 12.16 -5.47 -3.71
CA LYS A 101 11.45 -6.47 -4.50
C LYS A 101 10.08 -5.94 -4.91
N ASP A 102 9.69 -6.23 -6.14
CA ASP A 102 8.30 -6.07 -6.54
C ASP A 102 7.42 -7.11 -5.84
N PHE A 103 6.18 -6.71 -5.60
CA PHE A 103 5.11 -7.50 -5.02
C PHE A 103 3.77 -6.93 -5.53
N PRO A 104 2.65 -7.65 -5.37
CA PRO A 104 1.34 -7.16 -5.79
C PRO A 104 0.98 -5.84 -5.10
N VAL A 105 0.76 -4.81 -5.91
CA VAL A 105 0.33 -3.48 -5.49
C VAL A 105 -0.69 -2.99 -6.52
N ALA A 106 -1.88 -2.65 -6.05
CA ALA A 106 -2.90 -2.04 -6.88
C ALA A 106 -2.84 -0.51 -6.72
N THR A 107 -3.21 0.21 -7.76
CA THR A 107 -3.63 1.60 -7.61
C THR A 107 -5.05 1.65 -7.03
N ARG A 108 -5.39 2.75 -6.37
CA ARG A 108 -6.77 2.97 -5.92
C ARG A 108 -7.79 2.88 -7.05
N ALA A 109 -7.47 3.41 -8.23
CA ALA A 109 -8.37 3.38 -9.39
C ALA A 109 -8.69 1.95 -9.85
N GLU A 110 -7.70 1.05 -9.86
CA GLU A 110 -7.92 -0.36 -10.20
C GLU A 110 -8.86 -1.06 -9.21
N MET A 111 -8.75 -0.76 -7.92
CA MET A 111 -9.61 -1.33 -6.87
C MET A 111 -11.02 -0.75 -6.90
N GLU A 112 -11.16 0.57 -7.11
CA GLU A 112 -12.46 1.23 -7.24
C GLU A 112 -13.25 0.72 -8.46
N GLU A 113 -12.58 0.52 -9.60
CA GLU A 113 -13.22 -0.06 -10.79
C GLU A 113 -13.76 -1.47 -10.52
N LEU A 114 -13.01 -2.29 -9.78
CA LEU A 114 -13.46 -3.62 -9.37
C LEU A 114 -14.71 -3.53 -8.48
N TRP A 115 -14.65 -2.77 -7.39
CA TRP A 115 -15.77 -2.67 -6.45
C TRP A 115 -17.03 -2.10 -7.10
N HIS A 116 -16.89 -1.08 -7.96
CA HIS A 116 -18.02 -0.55 -8.71
C HIS A 116 -18.67 -1.60 -9.63
N ALA A 117 -17.87 -2.42 -10.31
CA ALA A 117 -18.40 -3.51 -11.13
C ALA A 117 -19.15 -4.56 -10.29
N GLU A 118 -18.67 -4.87 -9.08
CA GLU A 118 -19.35 -5.77 -8.14
C GLU A 118 -20.67 -5.19 -7.63
N GLU A 119 -20.68 -3.91 -7.25
CA GLU A 119 -21.89 -3.21 -6.82
C GLU A 119 -22.96 -3.22 -7.92
N GLU A 120 -22.58 -2.99 -9.18
CA GLU A 120 -23.50 -3.07 -10.32
C GLU A 120 -24.02 -4.49 -10.57
N GLU A 121 -23.19 -5.52 -10.38
CA GLU A 121 -23.61 -6.92 -10.47
C GLU A 121 -24.64 -7.27 -9.38
N VAL A 122 -24.40 -6.86 -8.13
CA VAL A 122 -25.32 -7.04 -7.00
C VAL A 122 -26.63 -6.29 -7.23
N MET A 123 -26.55 -5.00 -7.57
CA MET A 123 -27.72 -4.16 -7.84
C MET A 123 -28.62 -4.78 -8.92
N ARG A 124 -28.04 -5.24 -10.03
CA ARG A 124 -28.80 -5.91 -11.10
C ARG A 124 -29.45 -7.21 -10.64
N ALA A 125 -28.80 -7.96 -9.74
CA ALA A 125 -29.38 -9.17 -9.18
C ALA A 125 -30.56 -8.86 -8.25
N GLU A 126 -30.45 -7.84 -7.40
CA GLU A 126 -31.52 -7.39 -6.51
C GLU A 126 -32.76 -6.92 -7.29
N PHE A 127 -32.58 -6.13 -8.35
CA PHE A 127 -33.70 -5.71 -9.20
C PHE A 127 -34.42 -6.87 -9.90
N ARG A 128 -33.75 -7.99 -10.16
CA ARG A 128 -34.38 -9.19 -10.75
C ARG A 128 -35.22 -9.98 -9.76
N MET A 129 -35.02 -9.76 -8.46
CA MET A 129 -35.76 -10.42 -7.38
C MET A 129 -37.02 -9.66 -6.93
N LEU A 130 -37.22 -8.43 -7.43
CA LEU A 130 -38.40 -7.59 -7.22
C LEU A 130 -39.48 -7.85 -8.28
#